data_AF-A0A6I6GQ72-F1
#
_entry.id   AF-A0A6I6GQ72-F1
#
_cell.length_a   1.000
_cell.length_b   1.000
_cell.length_c   1.000
_cell.angle_alpha   90.00
_cell.angle_beta   90.00
_cell.angle_gamma   90.00
#
_symmetry.space_group_name_H-M   'P 1'
#
loop_
_entity.id
_entity.type
_entity.pdbx_description
1 polymer ?
#
loop_
_entity_poly.entity_id
_entity_poly.type
_entity_poly.pdbx_seq_one_letter_code
_entity_poly.pdbx_strand_id
1 'polypeptide(L)'
;MAETSIQIRGAGSISGDNTPLYVVDGILMDAMPGNLDPNTVTIEVLKAAVGTAIYGSRAANGVIVITTGGNKAPAIRTRFSDDAYFLPDASTDKKGFARIPIRYPENITGWQHVVYAAAPKGKYGSAAIVSKTFKLLQGILQVPAFLTEGDSIYLSGKAINYSQQTKQIKTSFGMRGQQTTQTVLANEGQSAISYFGIKAPSCI
;
A
#
# COMPACT_ATOMS: atom_id res chain seq x y z
N MET A 1 2.97 26.77 -19.57
CA MET A 1 2.90 25.69 -18.56
C MET A 1 2.94 24.39 -19.33
N ALA A 2 3.96 23.56 -19.14
CA ALA A 2 4.10 22.30 -19.88
C ALA A 2 3.41 21.19 -19.09
N GLU A 3 2.26 20.72 -19.57
CA GLU A 3 1.61 19.54 -19.00
C GLU A 3 2.35 18.30 -19.49
N THR A 4 3.01 17.59 -18.57
CA THR A 4 3.67 16.32 -18.89
C THR A 4 2.65 15.20 -18.81
N SER A 5 2.09 14.83 -19.95
CA SER A 5 1.19 13.67 -20.06
C SER A 5 2.01 12.39 -20.23
N ILE A 6 1.92 11.48 -19.26
CA ILE A 6 2.53 10.15 -19.33
C ILE A 6 1.43 9.16 -19.68
N GLN A 7 1.51 8.58 -20.88
CA GLN A 7 0.60 7.52 -21.31
C GLN A 7 1.27 6.16 -21.22
N ILE A 8 0.57 5.20 -20.62
CA ILE A 8 1.00 3.79 -20.56
C ILE A 8 0.58 3.14 -21.89
N ARG A 9 1.53 2.86 -22.79
CA ARG A 9 1.24 2.14 -24.05
C ARG A 9 0.93 0.67 -23.73
N GLY A 10 -0.29 0.23 -24.08
CA GLY A 10 -0.75 -1.14 -23.89
C GLY A 10 -2.27 -1.32 -23.70
N ALA A 11 -3.03 -0.23 -23.53
CA ALA A 11 -4.49 -0.28 -23.40
C ALA A 11 -5.19 -0.24 -24.77
N GLY A 12 -5.95 -1.28 -25.10
CA GLY A 12 -6.78 -1.35 -26.30
C GLY A 12 -8.08 -0.55 -26.15
N SER A 13 -8.01 0.78 -26.24
CA SER A 13 -9.21 1.62 -26.35
C SER A 13 -8.94 2.81 -27.27
N ILE A 14 -9.63 2.78 -28.41
CA ILE A 14 -9.55 3.74 -29.53
C ILE A 14 -10.30 5.05 -29.23
N SER A 15 -11.03 5.16 -28.11
CA SER A 15 -11.88 6.34 -27.83
C SER A 15 -12.14 6.68 -26.35
N GLY A 16 -11.33 6.20 -25.40
CA GLY A 16 -11.50 6.50 -23.97
C GLY A 16 -10.38 7.37 -23.42
N ASP A 17 -10.68 8.16 -22.39
CA ASP A 17 -9.66 8.85 -21.59
C ASP A 17 -8.71 7.79 -20.99
N ASN A 18 -7.56 7.61 -21.64
CA ASN A 18 -6.53 6.63 -21.27
C ASN A 18 -5.57 7.18 -20.19
N THR A 19 -6.05 8.10 -19.35
CA THR A 19 -5.25 8.67 -18.27
C THR A 19 -5.07 7.62 -17.18
N PRO A 20 -3.82 7.30 -16.77
CA PRO A 20 -3.57 6.39 -15.67
C PRO A 20 -3.91 7.05 -14.33
N LEU A 21 -4.13 6.24 -13.30
CA LEU A 21 -4.22 6.74 -11.93
C LEU A 21 -2.80 7.07 -11.41
N TYR A 22 -2.62 8.26 -10.85
CA TYR A 22 -1.38 8.63 -10.19
C TYR A 22 -1.47 8.33 -8.69
N VAL A 23 -0.41 7.75 -8.11
CA VAL A 23 -0.33 7.51 -6.67
C VAL A 23 0.99 8.06 -6.16
N VAL A 24 0.96 9.10 -5.33
CA VAL A 24 2.16 9.75 -4.78
C VAL A 24 2.24 9.45 -3.30
N ASP A 25 3.25 8.70 -2.87
CA ASP A 25 3.44 8.27 -1.48
C ASP A 25 2.18 7.61 -0.85
N GLY A 26 1.39 6.93 -1.69
CA GLY A 26 0.13 6.29 -1.31
C GLY A 26 -1.12 7.15 -1.41
N ILE A 27 -1.01 8.42 -1.80
CA ILE A 27 -2.14 9.33 -2.03
C ILE A 27 -2.56 9.22 -3.50
N LEU A 28 -3.85 8.95 -3.75
CA LEU A 28 -4.40 8.86 -5.10
C LEU A 28 -4.63 10.27 -5.67
N MET A 29 -4.20 10.48 -6.91
CA MET A 29 -4.31 11.74 -7.64
C MET A 29 -4.82 11.47 -9.07
N ASP A 30 -5.71 12.34 -9.55
CA ASP A 30 -6.26 12.24 -10.91
C ASP A 30 -5.36 12.92 -11.96
N ALA A 31 -4.35 13.68 -11.51
CA ALA A 31 -3.39 14.35 -12.38
C ALA A 31 -1.95 14.21 -11.84
N MET A 32 -0.98 14.31 -12.75
CA MET A 32 0.45 14.28 -12.42
C MET A 32 0.83 15.51 -11.58
N PRO A 33 1.49 15.36 -10.43
CA PRO A 33 2.02 16.50 -9.67
C PRO A 33 3.11 17.24 -10.46
N GLY A 34 2.99 18.57 -10.56
CA GLY A 34 3.87 19.40 -11.39
C GLY A 34 5.29 19.64 -10.88
N ASN A 35 5.59 19.35 -9.60
CA ASN A 35 6.84 19.75 -8.93
C ASN A 35 7.60 18.56 -8.31
N LEU A 36 7.82 17.49 -9.07
CA LEU A 36 8.66 16.38 -8.63
C LEU A 36 10.09 16.55 -9.14
N ASP A 37 11.08 16.48 -8.25
CA ASP A 37 12.49 16.40 -8.64
C ASP A 37 12.81 14.96 -9.06
N PRO A 38 13.17 14.71 -10.34
CA PRO A 38 13.47 13.37 -10.86
C PRO A 38 14.54 12.61 -10.08
N ASN A 39 15.47 13.30 -9.41
CA ASN A 39 16.55 12.66 -8.65
C ASN A 39 16.08 12.14 -7.29
N THR A 40 14.92 12.60 -6.82
CA THR A 40 14.39 12.28 -5.49
C THR A 40 13.15 11.40 -5.57
N VAL A 41 12.73 10.98 -6.76
CA VAL A 41 11.51 10.18 -6.95
C VAL A 41 11.80 8.87 -7.65
N THR A 42 11.14 7.80 -7.19
CA THR A 42 11.12 6.51 -7.87
C THR A 42 9.74 6.32 -8.48
N ILE A 43 9.69 6.02 -9.78
CA ILE A 43 8.45 5.81 -10.55
C ILE A 43 8.31 4.33 -10.89
N GLU A 44 7.17 3.76 -10.53
CA GLU A 44 6.83 2.36 -10.76
C GLU A 44 5.46 2.28 -11.42
N VAL A 45 5.35 1.51 -12.50
CA VAL A 45 4.12 1.41 -13.28
C VAL A 45 3.46 0.07 -13.02
N LEU A 46 2.21 0.07 -12.60
CA LEU A 46 1.41 -1.14 -12.43
C LEU A 46 0.49 -1.33 -13.63
N LYS A 47 0.49 -2.54 -14.20
CA LYS A 47 -0.44 -2.89 -15.29
C LYS A 47 -1.89 -2.86 -14.80
N ALA A 48 -2.83 -2.67 -15.72
CA ALA A 48 -4.27 -2.58 -15.43
C ALA A 48 -4.79 -3.70 -14.51
N ALA A 49 -4.39 -4.96 -14.73
CA ALA A 49 -4.80 -6.09 -13.90
C ALA A 49 -4.35 -5.94 -12.43
N VAL A 50 -3.08 -5.59 -12.22
CA VAL A 50 -2.50 -5.41 -10.87
C VAL A 50 -3.00 -4.13 -10.22
N GLY A 51 -3.04 -3.04 -10.99
CA GLY A 51 -3.57 -1.75 -10.56
C GLY A 51 -5.01 -1.85 -10.10
N THR A 52 -5.88 -2.51 -10.87
CA THR A 52 -7.29 -2.71 -10.53
C THR A 52 -7.45 -3.57 -9.28
N ALA A 53 -6.62 -4.60 -9.09
CA ALA A 53 -6.64 -5.42 -7.88
C ALA A 53 -6.33 -4.63 -6.60
N ILE A 54 -5.57 -3.54 -6.69
CA ILE A 54 -5.14 -2.73 -5.53
C ILE A 54 -6.03 -1.48 -5.36
N TYR A 55 -6.30 -0.78 -6.45
CA TYR A 55 -6.92 0.55 -6.46
C TYR A 55 -8.33 0.58 -7.08
N GLY A 56 -8.86 -0.57 -7.52
CA GLY A 56 -10.21 -0.70 -8.07
C GLY A 56 -10.37 -0.09 -9.46
N SER A 57 -11.60 0.26 -9.83
CA SER A 57 -11.97 0.73 -11.17
C SER A 57 -11.19 1.96 -11.65
N ARG A 58 -10.73 2.82 -10.74
CA ARG A 58 -9.88 3.99 -11.06
C ARG A 58 -8.56 3.60 -11.70
N ALA A 59 -8.10 2.37 -11.52
CA ALA A 59 -6.87 1.84 -12.08
C ALA A 59 -7.08 0.98 -13.35
N ALA A 60 -8.24 1.07 -13.98
CA ALA A 60 -8.55 0.34 -15.22
C ALA A 60 -7.53 0.62 -16.35
N ASN A 61 -6.97 1.84 -16.38
CA ASN A 61 -5.96 2.25 -17.35
C ASN A 61 -4.51 2.03 -16.86
N GLY A 62 -4.32 1.36 -15.73
CA GLY A 62 -3.03 1.23 -15.06
C GLY A 62 -2.77 2.33 -14.03
N VAL A 63 -1.66 2.18 -13.29
CA VAL A 63 -1.30 3.07 -12.18
C VAL A 63 0.15 3.47 -12.30
N ILE A 64 0.43 4.75 -12.10
CA ILE A 64 1.78 5.29 -11.95
C ILE A 64 1.98 5.58 -10.46
N VAL A 65 2.78 4.74 -9.81
CA VAL A 65 3.18 4.90 -8.41
C VAL A 65 4.47 5.71 -8.34
N ILE A 66 4.43 6.78 -7.57
CA ILE A 66 5.52 7.72 -7.36
C ILE A 66 5.86 7.68 -5.87
N THR A 67 7.11 7.36 -5.56
CA THR A 67 7.62 7.42 -4.19
C THR A 67 8.63 8.56 -4.08
N THR A 68 8.43 9.47 -3.13
CA THR A 68 9.34 10.61 -2.89
C THR A 68 10.38 10.30 -1.82
N GLY A 69 11.54 10.96 -1.90
CA GLY A 69 12.66 10.82 -0.96
C GLY A 69 13.69 9.75 -1.33
N GLY A 70 13.79 9.41 -2.62
CA GLY A 70 14.81 8.54 -3.21
C GLY A 70 14.64 7.05 -2.91
N ASN A 71 15.62 6.23 -3.34
CA ASN A 71 15.67 4.79 -3.09
C ASN A 71 15.87 4.48 -1.60
N LYS A 72 14.80 4.58 -0.82
CA LYS A 72 14.77 4.01 0.53
C LYS A 72 14.87 2.49 0.39
N ALA A 73 15.93 1.92 0.93
CA ALA A 73 16.07 0.47 1.04
C ALA A 73 14.78 -0.13 1.64
N PRO A 74 14.35 -1.32 1.18
CA PRO A 74 13.14 -1.95 1.71
C PRO A 74 13.27 -2.11 3.23
N ALA A 75 12.51 -1.31 3.98
CA ALA A 75 12.47 -1.38 5.42
C ALA A 75 11.53 -2.51 5.84
N ILE A 76 11.99 -3.35 6.79
CA ILE A 76 11.12 -4.30 7.46
C ILE A 76 10.12 -3.51 8.28
N ARG A 77 8.84 -3.79 8.06
CA ARG A 77 7.75 -3.12 8.74
C ARG A 77 7.67 -3.63 10.16
N THR A 78 7.55 -2.73 11.12
CA THR A 78 7.52 -3.03 12.56
C THR A 78 6.25 -2.54 13.23
N ARG A 79 5.58 -1.54 12.63
CA ARG A 79 4.37 -0.94 13.21
C ARG A 79 3.13 -1.33 12.42
N PHE A 80 2.43 -2.36 12.86
CA PHE A 80 1.19 -2.84 12.23
C PHE A 80 -0.08 -2.41 13.00
N SER A 81 -0.01 -1.37 13.83
CA SER A 81 -1.15 -0.94 14.64
C SER A 81 -2.29 -0.42 13.76
N ASP A 82 -3.52 -0.89 14.03
CA ASP A 82 -4.74 -0.39 13.41
C ASP A 82 -5.31 0.75 14.28
N ASP A 83 -4.59 1.86 14.30
CA ASP A 83 -4.93 3.02 15.14
C ASP A 83 -5.95 3.94 14.47
N ALA A 84 -6.92 4.45 15.23
CA ALA A 84 -7.75 5.58 14.82
C ALA A 84 -7.18 6.88 15.41
N TYR A 85 -6.98 7.90 14.57
CA TYR A 85 -6.57 9.22 15.03
C TYR A 85 -7.77 10.16 15.05
N PHE A 86 -8.02 10.79 16.20
CA PHE A 86 -9.03 11.84 16.34
C PHE A 86 -8.37 13.09 16.92
N LEU A 87 -8.48 14.21 16.21
CA LEU A 87 -7.81 15.47 16.54
C LEU A 87 -8.82 16.63 16.49
N PRO A 88 -9.57 16.85 17.60
CA PRO A 88 -10.64 17.84 17.63
C PRO A 88 -10.15 19.30 17.64
N ASP A 89 -8.93 19.54 18.13
CA ASP A 89 -8.44 20.90 18.41
C ASP A 89 -7.52 21.47 17.31
N ALA A 90 -7.63 20.96 16.09
CA ALA A 90 -6.84 21.47 14.97
C ALA A 90 -7.39 22.82 14.48
N SER A 91 -6.64 23.91 14.73
CA SER A 91 -6.97 25.24 14.20
C SER A 91 -6.18 25.55 12.92
N THR A 92 -6.82 26.22 11.96
CA THR A 92 -6.15 26.73 10.77
C THR A 92 -5.38 28.02 11.06
N ASP A 93 -4.37 28.29 10.25
CA ASP A 93 -3.68 29.58 10.23
C ASP A 93 -4.56 30.69 9.61
N LYS A 94 -4.04 31.93 9.57
CA LYS A 94 -4.75 33.08 8.97
C LYS A 94 -5.10 32.90 7.49
N LYS A 95 -4.47 31.95 6.80
CA LYS A 95 -4.69 31.63 5.39
C LYS A 95 -5.61 30.42 5.22
N GLY A 96 -6.10 29.81 6.30
CA GLY A 96 -6.99 28.66 6.27
C GLY A 96 -6.29 27.30 6.20
N PHE A 97 -4.96 27.25 6.37
CA PHE A 97 -4.20 25.99 6.33
C PHE A 97 -4.00 25.42 7.73
N ALA A 98 -4.18 24.11 7.87
CA ALA A 98 -3.77 23.35 9.05
C ALA A 98 -2.82 22.24 8.61
N ARG A 99 -1.74 22.02 9.37
CA ARG A 99 -0.79 20.93 9.13
C ARG A 99 -0.86 19.95 10.30
N ILE A 100 -1.29 18.74 9.99
CA ILE A 100 -1.47 17.68 10.99
C ILE A 100 -0.41 16.60 10.73
N PRO A 101 0.66 16.52 11.55
CA PRO A 101 1.66 15.47 11.41
C PRO A 101 1.09 14.14 11.94
N ILE A 102 0.60 13.29 11.05
CA ILE A 102 0.17 11.93 11.39
C ILE A 102 1.30 10.96 11.04
N ARG A 103 1.73 10.17 12.03
CA ARG A 103 2.60 9.03 11.77
C ARG A 103 1.73 7.86 11.37
N TYR A 104 1.66 7.55 10.08
CA TYR A 104 0.97 6.36 9.61
C TYR A 104 1.62 5.12 10.20
N PRO A 105 0.83 4.13 10.66
CA PRO A 105 1.36 2.81 10.85
C PRO A 105 1.79 2.29 9.49
N GLU A 106 2.68 1.32 9.53
CA GLU A 106 3.25 0.77 8.33
C GLU A 106 2.29 -0.26 7.73
N ASN A 107 1.06 -0.46 8.23
CA ASN A 107 0.06 -1.38 7.65
C ASN A 107 -0.21 -1.07 6.15
N ILE A 108 -0.56 -2.09 5.35
CA ILE A 108 -0.86 -1.94 3.90
C ILE A 108 -2.35 -1.72 3.67
N THR A 109 -3.02 -1.11 4.64
CA THR A 109 -4.45 -0.86 4.61
C THR A 109 -4.74 0.47 3.90
N GLY A 110 -6.03 0.66 3.58
CA GLY A 110 -6.52 1.97 3.19
C GLY A 110 -6.82 2.81 4.42
N TRP A 111 -6.30 4.02 4.43
CA TRP A 111 -6.57 5.04 5.43
C TRP A 111 -7.58 6.01 4.86
N GLN A 112 -8.72 6.15 5.55
CA GLN A 112 -9.70 7.17 5.24
C GLN A 112 -9.52 8.33 6.22
N HIS A 113 -9.10 9.47 5.68
CA HIS A 113 -9.04 10.73 6.40
C HIS A 113 -10.38 11.40 6.24
N VAL A 114 -11.01 11.75 7.36
CA VAL A 114 -12.23 12.55 7.36
C VAL A 114 -11.94 13.80 8.16
N VAL A 115 -12.11 14.94 7.52
CA VAL A 115 -11.93 16.25 8.14
C VAL A 115 -13.29 16.92 8.21
N TYR A 116 -13.66 17.38 9.40
CA TYR A 116 -14.77 18.27 9.61
C TYR A 116 -14.20 19.63 10.02
N ALA A 117 -14.67 20.69 9.38
CA ALA A 117 -14.24 22.05 9.63
C ALA A 117 -15.45 22.93 9.96
N ALA A 118 -15.29 23.78 10.96
CA ALA A 118 -16.24 24.82 11.31
C ALA A 118 -15.53 26.19 11.30
N ALA A 119 -16.24 27.22 10.86
CA ALA A 119 -15.77 28.58 10.77
C ALA A 119 -16.82 29.54 11.35
N PRO A 120 -16.42 30.78 11.73
CA PRO A 120 -17.34 31.77 12.27
C PRO A 120 -18.54 32.02 11.34
N LYS A 121 -19.64 32.51 11.94
CA LYS A 121 -20.93 32.72 11.25
C LYS A 121 -21.60 31.43 10.76
N GLY A 122 -21.43 30.33 11.51
CA GLY A 122 -22.13 29.06 11.26
C GLY A 122 -21.71 28.34 9.98
N LYS A 123 -20.53 28.64 9.43
CA LYS A 123 -20.01 27.96 8.25
C LYS A 123 -19.39 26.63 8.64
N TYR A 124 -19.68 25.57 7.92
CA TYR A 124 -19.10 24.25 8.13
C TYR A 124 -18.81 23.56 6.80
N GLY A 125 -17.95 22.55 6.84
CA GLY A 125 -17.62 21.73 5.68
C GLY A 125 -16.94 20.44 6.09
N SER A 126 -16.88 19.49 5.16
CA SER A 126 -16.18 18.23 5.35
C SER A 126 -15.44 17.83 4.09
N ALA A 127 -14.33 17.11 4.27
CA ALA A 127 -13.58 16.49 3.19
C ALA A 127 -13.17 15.08 3.60
N ALA A 128 -13.16 14.16 2.62
CA ALA A 128 -12.64 12.82 2.81
C ALA A 128 -11.53 12.54 1.79
N ILE A 129 -10.40 12.02 2.27
CA ILE A 129 -9.26 11.66 1.43
C ILE A 129 -8.90 10.21 1.76
N VAL A 130 -8.72 9.39 0.74
CA VAL A 130 -8.24 8.02 0.91
C VAL A 130 -6.78 7.94 0.53
N SER A 131 -5.94 7.45 1.44
CA SER A 131 -4.56 7.08 1.15
C SER A 131 -4.40 5.57 1.31
N LYS A 132 -3.76 4.91 0.35
CA LYS A 132 -3.40 3.49 0.43
C LYS A 132 -1.90 3.36 0.41
N THR A 133 -1.32 2.85 1.49
CA THR A 133 0.12 2.56 1.52
C THR A 133 0.37 1.23 0.82
N PHE A 134 1.18 1.26 -0.22
CA PHE A 134 1.48 0.10 -1.04
C PHE A 134 2.98 -0.22 -1.03
N LYS A 135 3.31 -1.51 -1.11
CA LYS A 135 4.68 -2.01 -1.28
C LYS A 135 4.73 -2.98 -2.45
N LEU A 136 5.72 -2.79 -3.31
CA LEU A 136 5.92 -3.63 -4.50
C LEU A 136 6.30 -5.08 -4.17
N LEU A 137 6.86 -5.31 -2.99
CA LEU A 137 7.07 -6.64 -2.44
C LEU A 137 6.43 -6.68 -1.06
N GLN A 138 5.52 -7.63 -0.85
CA GLN A 138 4.82 -7.78 0.41
C GLN A 138 4.82 -9.23 0.89
N GLY A 139 4.86 -9.42 2.21
CA GLY A 139 4.65 -10.69 2.88
C GLY A 139 3.45 -10.57 3.82
N ILE A 140 2.57 -11.57 3.78
CA ILE A 140 1.40 -11.69 4.64
C ILE A 140 1.47 -13.04 5.34
N LEU A 141 1.39 -13.02 6.66
CA LEU A 141 1.24 -14.23 7.46
C LEU A 141 -0.23 -14.43 7.79
N GLN A 142 -0.76 -15.60 7.47
CA GLN A 142 -2.11 -16.02 7.81
C GLN A 142 -2.02 -16.99 8.99
N VAL A 143 -2.42 -16.49 10.15
CA VAL A 143 -2.49 -17.25 11.40
C VAL A 143 -3.91 -17.11 11.98
N PRO A 144 -4.44 -18.16 12.62
CA PRO A 144 -5.66 -18.02 13.41
C PRO A 144 -5.38 -17.11 14.62
N ALA A 145 -6.43 -16.45 15.12
CA ALA A 145 -6.31 -15.56 16.27
C ALA A 145 -5.88 -16.29 17.55
N PHE A 146 -6.32 -17.54 17.73
CA PHE A 146 -5.92 -18.41 18.82
C PHE A 146 -5.92 -19.87 18.35
N LEU A 147 -5.24 -20.71 19.12
CA LEU A 147 -5.29 -22.17 19.02
C LEU A 147 -5.56 -22.73 20.42
N THR A 148 -6.31 -23.81 20.49
CA THR A 148 -6.51 -24.57 21.71
C THR A 148 -5.50 -25.71 21.82
N GLU A 149 -5.26 -26.16 23.05
CA GLU A 149 -4.38 -27.29 23.30
C GLU A 149 -4.78 -28.51 22.47
N GLY A 150 -3.79 -29.11 21.79
CA GLY A 150 -4.00 -30.27 20.92
C GLY A 150 -4.31 -29.93 19.47
N ASP A 151 -4.68 -28.67 19.15
CA ASP A 151 -4.93 -28.24 17.77
C ASP A 151 -3.72 -28.50 16.88
N SER A 152 -3.99 -28.94 15.66
CA SER A 152 -2.99 -29.10 14.61
C SER A 152 -3.45 -28.32 13.39
N ILE A 153 -2.63 -27.38 12.91
CA ILE A 153 -2.97 -26.50 11.79
C ILE A 153 -1.77 -26.29 10.88
N TYR A 154 -2.04 -26.04 9.60
CA TYR A 154 -1.05 -25.48 8.68
C TYR A 154 -1.20 -23.97 8.63
N LEU A 155 -0.18 -23.26 9.11
CA LEU A 155 -0.06 -21.82 8.89
C LEU A 155 0.38 -21.58 7.46
N SER A 156 -0.05 -20.47 6.85
CA SER A 156 0.37 -20.08 5.51
C SER A 156 0.97 -18.67 5.51
N GLY A 157 2.11 -18.54 4.84
CA GLY A 157 2.71 -17.26 4.49
C GLY A 157 2.61 -17.03 2.99
N LYS A 158 2.17 -15.85 2.58
CA LYS A 158 2.09 -15.44 1.17
C LYS A 158 2.98 -14.24 0.93
N ALA A 159 3.96 -14.38 0.03
CA ALA A 159 4.74 -13.27 -0.49
C ALA A 159 4.31 -12.95 -1.92
N ILE A 160 4.11 -11.68 -2.27
CA ILE A 160 3.64 -11.25 -3.60
C ILE A 160 4.61 -10.22 -4.17
N ASN A 161 5.03 -10.41 -5.43
CA ASN A 161 5.76 -9.41 -6.20
C ASN A 161 4.77 -8.64 -7.10
N TYR A 162 4.70 -7.33 -6.94
CA TYR A 162 3.94 -6.43 -7.81
C TYR A 162 4.82 -5.53 -8.68
N SER A 163 6.14 -5.61 -8.55
CA SER A 163 7.03 -4.92 -9.48
C SER A 163 7.00 -5.59 -10.84
N GLN A 164 7.26 -4.83 -11.90
CA GLN A 164 7.35 -5.37 -13.26
C GLN A 164 8.55 -6.31 -13.43
N GLN A 165 9.58 -6.15 -12.63
CA GLN A 165 10.77 -6.99 -12.66
C GLN A 165 10.48 -8.33 -11.99
N THR A 166 10.86 -9.42 -12.65
CA THR A 166 10.86 -10.75 -12.01
C THR A 166 11.81 -10.73 -10.83
N LYS A 167 11.31 -11.11 -9.64
CA LYS A 167 12.10 -11.17 -8.41
C LYS A 167 12.22 -12.59 -7.92
N GLN A 168 13.41 -12.95 -7.45
CA GLN A 168 13.61 -14.15 -6.66
C GLN A 168 13.14 -13.89 -5.23
N ILE A 169 12.02 -14.49 -4.85
CA ILE A 169 11.46 -14.40 -3.51
C ILE A 169 11.94 -15.62 -2.73
N LYS A 170 12.70 -15.38 -1.65
CA LYS A 170 13.04 -16.38 -0.65
C LYS A 170 12.18 -16.14 0.59
N THR A 171 11.29 -17.06 0.90
CA THR A 171 10.50 -17.06 2.13
C THR A 171 11.11 -18.02 3.13
N SER A 172 11.05 -17.65 4.41
CA SER A 172 11.50 -18.49 5.51
C SER A 172 10.47 -18.42 6.61
N PHE A 173 9.94 -19.58 6.99
CA PHE A 173 8.92 -19.71 8.01
C PHE A 173 9.40 -20.69 9.06
N GLY A 174 9.33 -20.33 10.34
CA GLY A 174 9.84 -21.19 11.38
C GLY A 174 9.32 -20.87 12.77
N MET A 175 9.38 -21.87 13.64
CA MET A 175 8.96 -21.79 15.04
C MET A 175 9.88 -22.69 15.87
N ARG A 176 10.37 -22.20 17.02
CA ARG A 176 11.18 -22.97 17.99
C ARG A 176 12.33 -23.78 17.37
N GLY A 177 13.07 -23.19 16.41
CA GLY A 177 14.23 -23.80 15.77
C GLY A 177 13.94 -24.69 14.55
N GLN A 178 12.68 -25.02 14.28
CA GLN A 178 12.28 -25.61 12.99
C GLN A 178 12.00 -24.50 11.98
N GLN A 179 12.55 -24.61 10.78
CA GLN A 179 12.35 -23.63 9.71
C GLN A 179 12.19 -24.34 8.36
N THR A 180 11.22 -23.88 7.59
CA THR A 180 11.05 -24.22 6.18
C THR A 180 11.41 -23.00 5.35
N THR A 181 12.20 -23.21 4.31
CA THR A 181 12.59 -22.16 3.36
C THR A 181 12.12 -22.55 1.97
N GLN A 182 11.58 -21.59 1.24
CA GLN A 182 11.17 -21.77 -0.14
C GLN A 182 11.71 -20.61 -0.97
N THR A 183 12.12 -20.91 -2.20
CA THR A 183 12.58 -19.90 -3.15
C THR A 183 11.76 -20.03 -4.43
N VAL A 184 11.19 -18.92 -4.89
CA VAL A 184 10.35 -18.85 -6.08
C VAL A 184 10.75 -17.65 -6.92
N LEU A 185 10.87 -17.82 -8.23
CA LEU A 185 10.93 -16.69 -9.17
C LEU A 185 9.50 -16.22 -9.43
N ALA A 186 9.18 -14.99 -9.05
CA ALA A 186 7.85 -14.42 -9.17
C ALA A 186 7.86 -13.24 -10.15
N ASN A 187 7.07 -13.35 -11.21
CA ASN A 187 6.74 -12.25 -12.11
C ASN A 187 5.75 -11.28 -11.44
N GLU A 188 5.43 -10.17 -12.12
CA GLU A 188 4.44 -9.19 -11.66
C GLU A 188 3.09 -9.88 -11.34
N GLY A 189 2.58 -9.64 -10.13
CA GLY A 189 1.34 -10.22 -9.60
C GLY A 189 1.47 -11.65 -9.06
N GLN A 190 2.59 -12.35 -9.29
CA GLN A 190 2.76 -13.73 -8.82
C GLN A 190 3.11 -13.79 -7.33
N SER A 191 2.68 -14.89 -6.70
CA SER A 191 2.85 -15.13 -5.27
C SER A 191 3.67 -16.38 -4.99
N ALA A 192 4.51 -16.34 -3.96
CA ALA A 192 5.10 -17.50 -3.33
C ALA A 192 4.31 -17.81 -2.04
N ILE A 193 3.75 -19.01 -1.93
CA ILE A 193 3.00 -19.44 -0.75
C ILE A 193 3.75 -20.58 -0.08
N SER A 194 4.03 -20.41 1.20
CA SER A 194 4.69 -21.41 2.04
C SER A 194 3.74 -21.85 3.15
N TYR A 195 3.73 -23.15 3.45
CA TYR A 195 2.93 -23.74 4.51
C TYR A 195 3.82 -24.29 5.61
N PHE A 196 3.33 -24.26 6.85
CA PHE A 196 4.04 -24.82 8.00
C PHE A 196 3.07 -25.41 8.99
N GLY A 197 3.19 -26.71 9.21
CA GLY A 197 2.39 -27.43 10.20
C GLY A 197 2.85 -27.08 11.61
N ILE A 198 1.92 -26.70 12.47
CA ILE A 198 2.14 -26.55 13.90
C ILE A 198 1.14 -27.38 14.68
N LYS A 199 1.58 -27.81 15.86
CA LYS A 199 0.70 -28.37 16.88
C LYS A 199 0.73 -27.43 18.08
N ALA A 200 -0.44 -27.01 18.55
CA ALA A 200 -0.56 -26.17 19.73
C ALA A 200 0.04 -26.90 20.94
N PRO A 201 0.99 -26.28 21.66
CA PRO A 201 1.61 -26.91 22.80
C PRO A 201 0.59 -27.14 23.92
N SER A 202 0.80 -28.21 24.68
CA SER A 202 0.03 -28.48 25.91
C SER A 202 0.36 -27.41 26.95
N CYS A 203 -0.66 -26.90 27.65
CA CYS A 203 -0.47 -25.97 28.77
C CYS A 203 -0.15 -26.78 30.03
N ILE A 204 1.08 -27.28 30.14
CA ILE A 204 1.62 -27.88 31.37
C ILE A 204 2.93 -27.19 31.74
#